data_AF-A0A2R6DI32-F1
#
_entry.id   AF-A0A2R6DI32-F1
#
_cell.length_a   1.000
_cell.length_b   1.000
_cell.length_c   1.000
_cell.angle_alpha   90.00
_cell.angle_beta   90.00
_cell.angle_gamma   90.00
#
_symmetry.space_group_name_H-M   'P 1'
#
loop_
_entity.id
_entity.type
_entity.pdbx_description
1 polymer ?
#
loop_
_entity_poly.entity_id
_entity_poly.type
_entity_poly.pdbx_seq_one_letter_code
_entity_poly.pdbx_strand_id
1 'polypeptide(L)'
;IREEFAAAMNDDFNTREALSALLELVNVVNRHLDEHAEYDYRGLRSAVETFEEFGGGVLGLQLGGVADDGAVSIADELVELVLDLREQEREAGNYERADDLRDSADDRRESAGAPESSSRGLPASPSSSISSPRY
;
A
#
# COMPACT_ATOMS: atom_id res chain seq x y z
N ILE A 1 6.35 10.16 -17.15
CA ILE A 1 6.43 8.99 -16.23
C ILE A 1 7.35 7.87 -16.70
N ARG A 2 7.02 7.05 -17.72
CA ARG A 2 7.93 5.94 -18.14
C ARG A 2 9.33 6.42 -18.50
N GLU A 3 9.40 7.51 -19.28
CA GLU A 3 10.67 8.14 -19.67
C GLU A 3 11.40 8.76 -18.47
N GLU A 4 10.68 9.42 -17.55
CA GLU A 4 11.26 9.99 -16.32
C GLU A 4 11.85 8.91 -15.40
N PHE A 5 11.13 7.81 -15.18
CA PHE A 5 11.63 6.68 -14.40
C PHE A 5 12.89 6.09 -15.03
N ALA A 6 12.87 5.87 -16.35
CA ALA A 6 14.03 5.35 -17.06
C ALA A 6 15.21 6.32 -17.01
N ALA A 7 14.98 7.64 -17.16
CA ALA A 7 16.02 8.65 -17.04
C ALA A 7 16.64 8.64 -15.64
N ALA A 8 15.82 8.61 -14.59
CA ALA A 8 16.29 8.52 -13.21
C ALA A 8 17.11 7.25 -12.93
N MET A 9 16.67 6.10 -13.43
CA MET A 9 17.40 4.84 -13.25
C MET A 9 18.69 4.77 -14.06
N ASN A 10 18.75 5.44 -15.21
CA ASN A 10 19.97 5.58 -15.99
C ASN A 10 20.94 6.62 -15.41
N ASP A 11 20.46 7.52 -14.54
CA ASP A 11 21.28 8.47 -13.79
C ASP A 11 21.66 7.90 -12.42
N ASP A 12 22.76 7.14 -12.38
CA ASP A 12 23.34 6.57 -11.15
C ASP A 12 22.34 5.79 -10.27
N PHE A 13 21.37 5.10 -10.90
CA PHE A 13 20.30 4.40 -10.21
C PHE A 13 19.59 5.27 -9.16
N ASN A 14 19.25 6.51 -9.52
CA ASN A 14 18.62 7.48 -8.63
C ASN A 14 17.18 7.06 -8.28
N THR A 15 17.08 6.17 -7.29
CA THR A 15 15.82 5.62 -6.77
C THR A 15 14.88 6.67 -6.21
N ARG A 16 15.41 7.78 -5.69
CA ARG A 16 14.59 8.89 -5.17
C ARG A 16 13.76 9.49 -6.30
N GLU A 17 14.41 9.83 -7.41
CA GLU A 17 13.74 10.43 -8.55
C GLU A 17 12.85 9.42 -9.28
N ALA A 18 13.28 8.16 -9.36
CA ALA A 18 12.45 7.07 -9.87
C ALA A 18 11.16 6.89 -9.04
N LEU A 19 11.25 6.94 -7.71
CA LEU A 19 10.09 6.92 -6.82
C LEU A 19 9.19 8.15 -7.00
N SER A 20 9.77 9.34 -7.19
CA SER A 20 8.99 10.54 -7.48
C SER A 20 8.15 10.38 -8.75
N ALA A 21 8.71 9.80 -9.82
CA ALA A 21 7.97 9.52 -11.05
C ALA A 21 6.82 8.51 -10.82
N LEU A 22 7.03 7.49 -9.96
CA LEU A 22 5.96 6.56 -9.57
C LEU A 22 4.87 7.23 -8.73
N LEU A 23 5.22 8.13 -7.81
CA LEU A 23 4.24 8.90 -7.04
C LEU A 23 3.43 9.85 -7.93
N GLU A 24 4.05 10.40 -8.97
CA GLU A 24 3.33 11.16 -9.99
C GLU A 24 2.30 10.29 -10.73
N LEU A 25 2.62 9.03 -11.02
CA LEU A 25 1.67 8.08 -11.62
C LEU A 25 0.45 7.87 -10.71
N VAL A 26 0.67 7.71 -9.40
CA VAL A 26 -0.41 7.58 -8.41
C VAL A 26 -1.34 8.80 -8.49
N ASN A 27 -0.78 10.01 -8.52
CA ASN A 27 -1.57 11.24 -8.60
C ASN A 27 -2.40 11.33 -9.88
N VAL A 28 -1.83 10.91 -11.02
CA VAL A 28 -2.53 10.88 -12.31
C VAL A 28 -3.68 9.88 -12.28
N VAL A 29 -3.46 8.67 -11.74
CA VAL A 29 -4.50 7.63 -11.62
C VAL A 29 -5.62 8.09 -10.71
N ASN A 30 -5.30 8.63 -9.53
CA ASN A 30 -6.30 9.12 -8.59
C ASN A 30 -7.18 10.22 -9.19
N ARG A 31 -6.57 11.19 -9.87
CA ARG A 31 -7.32 12.24 -10.58
C ARG A 31 -8.21 11.67 -11.68
N HIS A 32 -7.72 10.69 -12.44
CA HIS A 32 -8.51 10.05 -13.48
C HIS A 32 -9.73 9.30 -12.93
N LEU A 33 -9.58 8.63 -11.78
CA LEU A 33 -10.68 7.96 -11.07
C LEU A 33 -11.71 8.96 -10.52
N ASP A 34 -11.27 10.12 -10.04
CA ASP A 34 -12.17 11.15 -9.49
C ASP A 34 -12.97 11.87 -10.61
N GLU A 35 -12.36 12.08 -11.79
CA GLU A 35 -12.94 12.87 -12.89
C GLU A 35 -13.86 12.09 -13.84
N HIS A 36 -13.82 10.75 -13.87
CA HIS A 36 -14.54 9.96 -14.88
C HIS A 36 -15.50 8.95 -14.24
N ALA A 37 -16.78 8.99 -14.66
CA ALA A 37 -17.81 8.05 -14.22
C ALA A 37 -17.75 6.69 -14.93
N GLU A 38 -17.13 6.63 -16.12
CA GLU A 38 -16.92 5.39 -16.86
C GLU A 38 -15.42 5.08 -16.87
N TYR A 39 -15.04 3.93 -16.33
CA TYR A 39 -13.64 3.57 -16.14
C TYR A 39 -12.94 3.32 -17.49
N ASP A 40 -11.88 4.08 -17.80
CA ASP A 40 -10.96 3.72 -18.89
C ASP A 40 -10.12 2.52 -18.46
N TYR A 41 -10.68 1.34 -18.70
CA TYR A 41 -10.04 0.07 -18.38
C TYR A 41 -8.65 -0.07 -19.02
N ARG A 42 -8.41 0.53 -20.20
CA ARG A 42 -7.11 0.45 -20.87
C ARG A 42 -6.07 1.32 -20.17
N GLY A 43 -6.44 2.55 -19.83
CA GLY A 43 -5.59 3.46 -19.07
C GLY A 43 -5.22 2.90 -17.70
N LEU A 44 -6.22 2.42 -16.95
CA LEU A 44 -6.03 1.83 -15.63
C LEU A 44 -5.16 0.56 -15.67
N ARG A 45 -5.40 -0.33 -16.64
CA ARG A 45 -4.57 -1.52 -16.81
C ARG A 45 -3.12 -1.16 -17.13
N SER A 46 -2.90 -0.20 -18.02
CA SER A 46 -1.55 0.27 -18.36
C SER A 46 -0.82 0.87 -17.14
N ALA A 47 -1.55 1.57 -16.27
CA ALA A 47 -0.99 2.08 -15.01
C ALA A 47 -0.57 0.93 -14.07
N VAL A 48 -1.42 -0.09 -13.89
CA VAL A 48 -1.10 -1.27 -13.07
C VAL A 48 0.13 -2.00 -13.61
N GLU A 49 0.16 -2.29 -14.91
CA GLU A 49 1.32 -2.95 -15.56
C GLU A 49 2.61 -2.13 -15.36
N THR A 50 2.51 -0.80 -15.35
CA THR A 50 3.66 0.08 -15.07
C THR A 50 4.13 0.00 -13.61
N PHE A 51 3.22 -0.10 -12.63
CA PHE A 51 3.58 -0.29 -11.23
C PHE A 51 4.24 -1.64 -10.97
N GLU A 52 3.72 -2.71 -11.57
CA GLU A 52 4.31 -4.05 -11.45
C GLU A 52 5.71 -4.09 -12.08
N GLU A 53 5.86 -3.53 -13.28
CA GLU A 53 7.14 -3.50 -14.00
C GLU A 53 8.21 -2.72 -13.24
N PHE A 54 7.91 -1.49 -12.85
CA PHE A 54 8.90 -0.58 -12.25
C PHE A 54 9.02 -0.74 -10.73
N GLY A 55 7.90 -0.78 -10.04
CA GLY A 55 7.88 -0.97 -8.60
C GLY A 55 8.32 -2.38 -8.22
N GLY A 56 7.66 -3.40 -8.78
CA GLY A 56 7.98 -4.80 -8.49
C GLY A 56 9.23 -5.30 -9.20
N GLY A 57 9.28 -5.18 -10.53
CA GLY A 57 10.33 -5.76 -11.35
C GLY A 57 11.69 -5.07 -11.22
N VAL A 58 11.72 -3.74 -11.07
CA VAL A 58 12.97 -2.98 -10.98
C VAL A 58 13.35 -2.64 -9.54
N LEU A 59 12.42 -2.07 -8.76
CA LEU A 59 12.70 -1.63 -7.39
C LEU A 59 12.51 -2.73 -6.34
N GLY A 60 11.93 -3.89 -6.70
CA GLY A 60 11.69 -4.99 -5.77
C GLY A 60 10.60 -4.73 -4.73
N LEU A 61 9.72 -3.75 -4.98
CA LEU A 61 8.62 -3.39 -4.09
C LEU A 61 7.50 -4.44 -4.20
N GLN A 62 6.93 -4.79 -3.06
CA GLN A 62 5.73 -5.62 -2.99
C GLN A 62 4.51 -4.72 -3.11
N LEU A 63 4.10 -4.44 -4.35
CA LEU A 63 2.90 -3.65 -4.64
C LEU A 63 1.73 -4.62 -4.84
N GLY A 64 1.06 -4.95 -3.72
CA GLY A 64 -0.06 -5.89 -3.68
C GLY A 64 0.31 -7.25 -3.10
N GLY A 65 -0.45 -7.71 -2.09
CA GLY A 65 -0.36 -9.05 -1.53
C GLY A 65 0.71 -9.26 -0.44
N VAL A 66 0.60 -8.54 0.68
CA VAL A 66 0.90 -9.15 2.00
C VAL A 66 -0.45 -9.53 2.64
N ALA A 67 -1.30 -10.23 1.89
CA ALA A 67 -2.21 -11.15 2.53
C ALA A 67 -1.43 -12.46 2.61
N ASP A 68 -0.94 -12.74 3.81
CA ASP A 68 -0.61 -14.12 4.17
C ASP A 68 -1.80 -15.00 3.78
N ASP A 69 -1.50 -16.13 3.14
CA ASP A 69 -2.43 -17.06 2.50
C ASP A 69 -3.69 -17.30 3.36
N GLY A 70 -4.77 -16.52 3.11
CA GLY A 70 -6.10 -16.72 3.71
C GLY A 70 -6.56 -15.83 4.87
N ALA A 71 -5.80 -14.82 5.32
CA ALA A 71 -6.27 -13.91 6.38
C ALA A 71 -6.64 -12.51 5.86
N VAL A 72 -7.83 -12.36 5.28
CA VAL A 72 -8.43 -11.02 5.09
C VAL A 72 -8.74 -10.46 6.47
N SER A 73 -8.21 -9.27 6.79
CA SER A 73 -8.45 -8.67 8.09
C SER A 73 -9.86 -8.07 8.16
N ILE A 74 -10.45 -8.02 9.36
CA ILE A 74 -11.73 -7.31 9.60
C ILE A 74 -11.62 -5.83 9.16
N ALA A 75 -10.42 -5.25 9.23
CA ALA A 75 -10.17 -3.90 8.79
C ALA A 75 -10.32 -3.76 7.27
N ASP A 76 -9.83 -4.73 6.48
CA ASP A 76 -9.97 -4.71 5.02
C ASP A 76 -11.44 -4.85 4.61
N GLU A 77 -12.19 -5.78 5.20
CA GLU A 77 -13.63 -5.94 4.94
C GLU A 77 -14.42 -4.67 5.25
N LEU A 78 -14.07 -3.99 6.34
CA LEU A 78 -14.71 -2.74 6.72
C LEU A 78 -14.31 -1.58 5.80
N VAL A 79 -13.08 -1.56 5.27
CA VAL A 79 -12.65 -0.57 4.28
C VAL A 79 -13.44 -0.76 2.98
N GLU A 80 -13.57 -1.99 2.50
CA GLU A 80 -14.40 -2.30 1.30
C GLU A 80 -15.85 -1.84 1.51
N LEU A 81 -16.46 -2.14 2.66
CA LEU A 81 -17.83 -1.68 2.97
C LEU A 81 -17.97 -0.15 2.95
N VAL A 82 -16.98 0.58 3.47
CA VAL A 82 -16.99 2.06 3.46
C VAL A 82 -16.84 2.60 2.03
N LEU A 83 -16.03 1.96 1.19
CA LEU A 83 -15.88 2.33 -0.22
C LEU A 83 -17.16 2.10 -1.01
N ASP A 84 -17.84 0.97 -0.80
CA ASP A 84 -19.14 0.67 -1.42
C ASP A 84 -20.21 1.70 -1.03
N LEU A 85 -20.24 2.09 0.24
CA LEU A 85 -21.19 3.11 0.72
C LEU A 85 -20.85 4.49 0.13
N ARG A 86 -19.56 4.82 0.01
CA ARG A 86 -19.13 6.07 -0.63
C ARG A 86 -19.63 6.15 -2.07
N GLU A 87 -19.53 5.08 -2.85
CA GLU A 87 -20.00 5.08 -4.25
C GLU A 87 -21.52 5.26 -4.31
N GLN A 88 -22.28 4.58 -3.45
CA GLN A 88 -23.73 4.74 -3.36
C GLN A 88 -24.14 6.19 -3.04
N GLU A 89 -23.44 6.85 -2.10
CA GLU A 89 -23.69 8.26 -1.79
C GLU A 89 -23.35 9.18 -2.98
N ARG A 90 -22.29 8.85 -3.74
CA ARG A 90 -21.92 9.59 -4.96
C ARG A 90 -22.97 9.46 -6.06
N GLU A 91 -23.46 8.24 -6.31
CA GLU A 91 -24.54 7.96 -7.25
C GLU A 91 -25.87 8.63 -6.84
N ALA A 92 -26.13 8.73 -5.53
CA ALA A 92 -27.27 9.45 -4.98
C ALA A 92 -27.11 10.99 -5.02
N GLY A 93 -25.93 11.51 -5.41
CA GLY A 93 -25.62 12.94 -5.48
C GLY A 93 -25.26 13.58 -4.13
N ASN A 94 -25.01 12.77 -3.09
CA ASN A 94 -24.65 13.22 -1.75
C ASN A 94 -23.13 13.39 -1.62
N TYR A 95 -22.55 14.32 -2.39
CA TYR A 95 -21.09 14.49 -2.49
C TYR A 95 -20.41 14.80 -1.14
N GLU A 96 -21.04 15.60 -0.27
CA GLU A 96 -20.49 15.91 1.07
C GLU A 96 -20.33 14.64 1.92
N ARG A 97 -21.29 13.72 1.87
CA ARG A 97 -21.18 12.44 2.58
C ARG A 97 -20.17 11.50 1.95
N ALA A 98 -20.07 11.49 0.62
CA ALA A 98 -19.06 10.70 -0.07
C ALA A 98 -17.64 11.16 0.28
N ASP A 99 -17.44 12.48 0.46
CA ASP A 99 -16.17 13.06 0.91
C ASP A 99 -15.89 12.72 2.39
N ASP A 100 -16.88 12.84 3.29
CA ASP A 100 -16.71 12.41 4.69
C ASP A 100 -16.30 10.92 4.79
N LEU A 101 -16.90 10.07 3.95
CA LEU A 101 -16.57 8.65 3.89
C LEU A 101 -15.16 8.42 3.36
N ARG A 102 -14.71 9.19 2.36
CA ARG A 102 -13.33 9.17 1.84
C ARG A 102 -12.33 9.47 2.94
N ASP A 103 -12.53 10.57 3.66
CA ASP A 103 -11.64 11.00 4.74
C ASP A 103 -11.58 9.96 5.87
N SER A 104 -12.73 9.36 6.21
CA SER A 104 -12.80 8.32 7.24
C SER A 104 -12.07 7.02 6.88
N ALA A 105 -11.97 6.70 5.59
CA ALA A 105 -11.25 5.52 5.10
C ALA A 105 -9.73 5.75 5.11
N ASP A 106 -9.28 6.95 4.78
CA ASP A 106 -7.86 7.33 4.82
C ASP A 106 -7.31 7.35 6.25
N ASP A 107 -8.05 7.94 7.19
CA ASP A 107 -7.66 7.99 8.61
C ASP A 107 -7.48 6.57 9.21
N ARG A 108 -8.32 5.62 8.76
CA ARG A 108 -8.25 4.23 9.23
C ARG A 108 -7.09 3.45 8.61
N ARG A 109 -6.72 3.73 7.35
CA ARG A 109 -5.51 3.16 6.73
C ARG A 109 -4.24 3.59 7.48
N GLU A 110 -4.19 4.84 7.94
CA GLU A 110 -3.08 5.33 8.76
C GLU A 110 -2.96 4.57 10.09
N SER A 111 -4.09 4.20 10.70
CA SER A 111 -4.13 3.41 11.94
C SER A 111 -3.70 1.94 11.77
N ALA A 112 -3.95 1.34 10.59
CA ALA A 112 -3.64 -0.06 10.30
C ALA A 112 -2.21 -0.28 9.79
N GLY A 113 -1.55 0.76 9.26
CA GLY A 113 -0.19 0.69 8.71
C GLY A 113 0.94 0.79 9.74
N ALA A 114 0.64 1.06 11.01
CA ALA A 114 1.66 1.04 12.06
C ALA A 114 2.00 -0.42 12.42
N PRO A 115 3.25 -0.90 12.20
CA PRO A 115 3.62 -2.21 12.70
C PRO A 115 3.52 -2.16 14.23
N GLU A 116 2.54 -2.89 14.78
CA GLU A 116 2.49 -3.15 16.21
C GLU A 116 3.82 -3.80 16.60
N SER A 117 4.70 -3.01 17.19
CA SER A 117 5.92 -3.48 17.86
C SER A 117 5.47 -4.18 19.13
N SER A 118 4.98 -5.40 18.95
CA SER A 118 4.63 -6.30 20.03
C SER A 118 5.90 -6.66 20.81
N SER A 119 6.11 -5.88 21.86
CA SER A 119 6.94 -6.21 23.01
C SER A 119 6.52 -7.58 23.56
N ARG A 120 7.27 -8.64 23.20
CA ARG A 120 7.30 -9.89 23.94
C ARG A 120 8.72 -10.17 24.39
N GLY A 121 8.95 -9.89 25.66
CA GLY A 121 10.18 -10.17 26.38
C GLY A 121 10.56 -11.64 26.24
N LEU A 122 11.82 -11.86 25.87
CA LEU A 122 12.50 -13.14 26.04
C LEU A 122 12.56 -13.45 27.54
N PRO A 123 12.11 -14.62 28.01
CA PRO A 123 12.44 -15.03 29.37
C PRO A 123 13.94 -15.34 29.41
N ALA A 124 14.66 -14.63 30.28
CA ALA A 124 16.04 -14.93 30.62
C ALA A 124 16.14 -16.40 31.06
N SER A 125 16.97 -17.17 30.37
CA SER A 125 17.36 -18.50 30.82
C SER A 125 18.21 -18.36 32.09
N PRO A 126 17.91 -19.08 33.19
CA PRO A 126 18.76 -19.01 34.36
C PRO A 126 20.05 -19.79 34.11
N SER A 127 21.18 -19.11 34.27
CA SER A 127 22.49 -19.73 34.45
C SER A 127 22.43 -20.78 35.56
N SER A 128 22.73 -22.03 35.24
CA SER A 128 23.15 -23.01 36.24
C SER A 128 24.53 -23.53 35.86
N SER A 129 25.49 -22.96 36.58
CA SER A 129 26.80 -23.51 36.89
C SER A 129 26.73 -25.00 37.24
N ILE A 130 27.42 -25.84 36.47
CA ILE A 130 27.88 -27.13 36.97
C ILE A 130 29.37 -27.24 36.71
N SER A 131 30.07 -27.25 37.84
CA SER A 131 31.48 -27.57 38.03
C SER A 131 31.83 -28.94 37.42
N SER A 132 33.03 -29.02 36.85
CA SER A 132 33.73 -30.26 36.46
C SER A 132 33.78 -31.30 37.61
N PRO A 133 34.10 -32.58 37.33
CA PRO A 133 35.51 -32.95 37.18
C PRO A 133 35.83 -34.03 36.14
N ARG A 134 37.14 -34.02 35.83
CA ARG A 134 37.96 -34.94 35.04
C ARG A 134 37.59 -36.42 35.14
N TYR A 135 37.76 -37.13 34.03
CA TYR A 135 38.65 -38.29 33.91
C TYR A 135 39.25 -38.32 32.50
#